data_AF-A0A0M9BTA4-F1
#
_entry.id   AF-A0A0M9BTA4-F1
#
_cell.length_a   1.000
_cell.length_b   1.000
_cell.length_c   1.000
_cell.angle_alpha   90.00
_cell.angle_beta   90.00
_cell.angle_gamma   90.00
#
_symmetry.space_group_name_H-M   'P 1'
#
loop_
_entity.id
_entity.type
_entity.pdbx_description
1 polymer ?
#
loop_
_entity_poly.entity_id
_entity_poly.type
_entity_poly.pdbx_seq_one_letter_code
_entity_poly.pdbx_strand_id
1 'polypeptide(L)'
;MNRKVRVGRYTAAALIVAVGVLLILDKRWGTDYVYEMVDWWPLLLVVLGVEYILLFLVTRRRGNVDANNQGEKIKMRFRPDAKGILTSLVLTASVFIVSEQDHYMHLWNRVSLNLGAASMDYSQAAGYMEDKGTIRVPVGMDTSDLVVEGVNGDISVQRGDTEEIEVRTVVWVDQTTEVQAKAVADASFVEADGTKVIHIKTTGKTYGENEKTQPRMNITITIPDDRRFNLDIRTSNGAILLNRPEAISTILAETGNGRIRITNAVGDISGKTLNGDVVVANAIGNVDLNSNRGDMKARGVSGNVNLTTQVGSISITDSVGEITADTRNGNINVDGASLAVKAQSLNGSISIVSAKVGGDWDVYSAVGAINILIPERGDYSLSGSSSYGDLQTDLPFKVKNKTIEGQLGEGEYTVKVEGNSDLTIDRNPAVPPVGTNSLDPEDTDDNLEQMSEDGQNSQDQTSEVP
;
A
#
# COMPACT_ATOMS: atom_id res chain seq x y z
N MET A 1 18.99 -22.97 56.52
CA MET A 1 19.08 -21.66 55.82
C MET A 1 18.43 -21.76 54.45
N ASN A 2 17.27 -21.13 54.24
CA ASN A 2 16.58 -21.15 52.94
C ASN A 2 17.34 -20.29 51.90
N ARG A 3 18.23 -20.91 51.11
CA ARG A 3 18.86 -20.25 49.96
C ARG A 3 17.80 -20.08 48.86
N LYS A 4 17.38 -18.83 48.62
CA LYS A 4 16.43 -18.47 47.57
C LYS A 4 17.19 -18.26 46.26
N VAL A 5 16.95 -19.11 45.26
CA VAL A 5 17.49 -18.94 43.90
C VAL A 5 16.50 -18.07 43.11
N ARG A 6 16.98 -16.93 42.60
CA ARG A 6 16.18 -16.01 41.80
C ARG A 6 16.42 -16.29 40.32
N VAL A 7 15.35 -16.62 39.59
CA VAL A 7 15.39 -16.89 38.14
C VAL A 7 15.15 -15.58 37.39
N GLY A 8 15.89 -15.35 36.30
CA GLY A 8 15.72 -14.18 35.44
C GLY A 8 16.79 -13.11 35.60
N ARG A 9 17.76 -13.31 36.50
CA ARG A 9 18.85 -12.36 36.73
C ARG A 9 19.92 -12.44 35.65
N TYR A 10 20.23 -13.65 35.21
CA TYR A 10 21.27 -13.87 34.23
C TYR A 10 20.78 -13.47 32.84
N THR A 11 19.53 -13.79 32.50
CA THR A 11 18.85 -13.24 31.31
C THR A 11 18.78 -11.72 31.31
N ALA A 12 18.37 -11.09 32.41
CA ALA A 12 18.34 -9.63 32.51
C ALA A 12 19.73 -8.98 32.31
N ALA A 13 20.78 -9.54 32.91
CA ALA A 13 22.14 -9.06 32.73
C ALA A 13 22.67 -9.30 31.31
N ALA A 14 22.40 -10.48 30.73
CA ALA A 14 22.79 -10.81 29.36
C ALA A 14 22.11 -9.90 28.34
N LEU A 15 20.84 -9.57 28.55
CA LEU A 15 20.08 -8.63 27.72
C LEU A 15 20.74 -7.24 27.73
N ILE A 16 21.06 -6.69 28.91
CA ILE A 16 21.71 -5.37 29.01
C ILE A 16 23.08 -5.38 28.32
N VAL A 17 23.87 -6.44 28.50
CA VAL A 17 25.18 -6.57 27.85
C VAL A 17 25.04 -6.68 26.34
N ALA A 18 24.09 -7.50 25.85
CA ALA A 18 23.86 -7.66 24.42
C ALA A 18 23.45 -6.34 23.76
N VAL A 19 22.48 -5.62 24.34
CA VAL A 19 22.05 -4.30 23.87
C VAL A 19 23.22 -3.31 23.86
N GLY A 20 24.02 -3.27 24.93
CA GLY A 20 25.19 -2.41 25.01
C GLY A 20 26.26 -2.72 23.97
N VAL A 21 26.48 -4.01 23.65
CA VAL A 21 27.41 -4.42 22.59
C VAL A 21 26.89 -4.00 21.22
N LEU A 22 25.63 -4.27 20.91
CA LEU A 22 25.02 -3.91 19.62
C LEU A 22 25.10 -2.41 19.35
N LEU A 23 24.81 -1.56 20.35
CA LEU A 23 24.95 -0.10 20.21
C LEU A 23 26.38 0.36 19.90
N ILE A 24 27.39 -0.32 20.45
CA ILE A 24 28.79 -0.02 20.17
C ILE A 24 29.15 -0.43 18.73
N LEU A 25 28.60 -1.56 18.26
CA LEU A 25 28.82 -2.05 16.90
C LEU A 25 28.16 -1.13 15.88
N ASP A 26 26.90 -0.76 16.11
CA ASP A 26 26.13 0.14 15.24
C ASP A 26 26.81 1.50 15.12
N LYS A 27 27.28 2.06 16.25
CA LYS A 27 28.05 3.31 16.22
C LYS A 27 29.40 3.20 15.49
N ARG A 28 30.02 2.03 15.49
CA ARG A 28 31.38 1.83 14.93
C ARG A 28 31.35 1.49 13.44
N TRP A 29 30.33 0.77 12.98
CA TRP A 29 30.24 0.26 11.63
C TRP A 29 29.06 0.82 10.82
N GLY A 30 28.22 1.66 11.41
CA GLY A 30 27.06 2.25 10.74
C GLY A 30 26.01 1.22 10.35
N THR A 31 25.85 0.18 11.18
CA THR A 31 24.88 -0.90 11.02
C THR A 31 23.62 -0.63 11.85
N ASP A 32 22.52 -1.33 11.55
CA ASP A 32 21.23 -1.20 12.25
C ASP A 32 20.89 -2.48 13.07
N TYR A 33 21.89 -3.10 13.72
CA TYR A 33 21.67 -4.38 14.41
C TYR A 33 20.78 -4.25 15.65
N VAL A 34 20.75 -3.08 16.28
CA VAL A 34 19.80 -2.78 17.36
C VAL A 34 18.36 -2.92 16.83
N TYR A 35 18.06 -2.43 15.64
CA TYR A 35 16.73 -2.55 15.03
C TYR A 35 16.32 -4.02 14.79
N GLU A 36 17.20 -4.82 14.18
CA GLU A 36 16.94 -6.24 13.93
C GLU A 36 16.60 -7.01 15.23
N MET A 37 17.12 -6.59 16.38
CA MET A 37 16.83 -7.22 17.67
C MET A 37 15.33 -7.22 18.04
N VAL A 38 14.53 -6.27 17.55
CA VAL A 38 13.08 -6.17 17.85
C VAL A 38 12.32 -7.36 17.29
N ASP A 39 12.63 -7.78 16.07
CA ASP A 39 11.98 -8.92 15.43
C ASP A 39 12.30 -10.25 16.15
N TRP A 40 13.42 -10.28 16.87
CA TRP A 40 13.91 -11.44 17.61
C TRP A 40 13.51 -11.47 19.09
N TRP A 41 12.56 -10.64 19.53
CA TRP A 41 12.04 -10.68 20.91
C TRP A 41 11.58 -12.08 21.39
N PRO A 42 11.08 -13.03 20.55
CA PRO A 42 10.73 -14.36 21.01
C PRO A 42 11.94 -15.14 21.55
N LEU A 43 13.16 -14.83 21.10
CA LEU A 43 14.40 -15.42 21.60
C LEU A 43 14.58 -15.15 23.10
N LEU A 44 14.16 -13.98 23.59
CA LEU A 44 14.23 -13.61 25.01
C LEU A 44 13.41 -14.58 25.86
N LEU A 45 12.21 -14.96 25.41
CA LEU A 45 11.37 -15.96 26.07
C LEU A 45 12.03 -17.34 26.09
N VAL A 46 12.69 -17.72 24.98
CA VAL A 46 13.42 -18.98 24.88
C VAL A 46 14.58 -19.02 25.86
N VAL A 47 15.41 -17.97 25.91
CA VAL A 47 16.57 -17.89 26.83
C VAL A 47 16.11 -17.90 28.29
N LEU A 48 15.00 -17.24 28.61
CA LEU A 48 14.39 -17.27 29.94
C LEU A 48 13.87 -18.68 30.31
N GLY A 49 13.24 -19.38 29.36
CA GLY A 49 12.85 -20.78 29.53
C GLY A 49 14.05 -21.71 29.75
N VAL A 50 15.14 -21.51 28.99
CA VAL A 50 16.38 -22.28 29.13
C VAL A 50 17.04 -22.02 30.49
N GLU A 51 17.09 -20.76 30.96
CA GLU A 51 17.61 -20.43 32.30
C GLU A 51 16.81 -21.18 33.39
N TYR A 52 15.48 -21.23 33.24
CA TYR A 52 14.61 -21.94 34.16
C TYR A 52 14.90 -23.46 34.19
N ILE A 53 15.04 -24.09 33.02
CA ILE A 53 15.35 -25.52 32.89
C ILE A 53 16.75 -25.85 33.43
N LEU A 54 17.76 -25.03 33.12
CA LEU A 54 19.13 -25.22 33.62
C LEU A 54 19.19 -25.12 35.14
N LEU A 55 18.53 -24.13 35.75
CA LEU A 55 18.45 -24.02 37.21
C LEU A 55 17.69 -25.19 37.83
N PHE A 56 16.66 -25.72 37.16
CA PHE A 56 15.97 -26.93 37.58
C PHE A 56 16.88 -28.19 37.53
N LEU A 57 17.67 -28.36 36.47
CA LEU A 57 18.59 -29.50 36.33
C LEU A 57 19.76 -29.46 37.32
N VAL A 58 20.37 -28.28 37.51
CA VAL A 58 21.48 -28.09 38.46
C VAL A 58 21.03 -28.32 39.90
N THR A 59 19.82 -27.88 40.26
CA THR A 59 19.26 -28.12 41.60
C THR A 59 18.89 -29.59 41.81
N ARG A 60 18.38 -30.30 40.80
CA ARG A 60 18.12 -31.74 40.86
C ARG A 60 19.41 -32.56 41.05
N ARG A 61 20.51 -32.19 40.38
CA ARG A 61 21.82 -32.84 40.58
C ARG A 61 22.39 -32.58 41.98
N ARG A 62 22.28 -31.36 42.52
CA ARG A 62 22.73 -31.06 43.90
C ARG A 62 21.87 -31.74 44.97
N GLY A 63 20.55 -31.81 44.77
CA GLY A 63 19.65 -32.54 45.68
C GLY A 63 19.93 -34.04 45.76
N ASN A 64 20.48 -34.64 44.69
CA ASN A 64 20.93 -36.04 44.70
C ASN A 64 22.27 -36.27 45.41
N VAL A 65 23.11 -35.22 45.55
CA VAL A 65 24.41 -35.33 46.24
C VAL A 65 24.25 -35.19 47.76
N ASP A 66 23.34 -34.32 48.22
CA ASP A 66 23.06 -34.12 49.64
C ASP A 66 22.17 -35.21 50.27
N ALA A 67 21.54 -36.07 49.47
CA ALA A 67 20.70 -37.17 49.96
C ALA A 67 21.47 -38.32 50.66
N ASN A 68 22.81 -38.34 50.57
CA ASN A 68 23.66 -39.34 51.22
C ASN A 68 24.13 -38.96 52.64
N ASN A 69 23.85 -37.74 53.12
CA ASN A 69 24.11 -37.36 54.52
C ASN A 69 22.83 -36.80 55.15
N GLN A 70 22.47 -37.33 56.32
CA GLN A 70 21.22 -37.05 57.04
C GLN A 70 20.96 -35.54 57.23
N GLY A 71 19.77 -35.07 56.82
CA GLY A 71 19.17 -33.84 57.36
C GLY A 71 18.47 -32.92 56.35
N GLU A 72 17.14 -32.82 56.47
CA GLU A 72 16.21 -31.82 55.90
C GLU A 72 16.00 -31.77 54.36
N LYS A 73 14.76 -32.06 53.95
CA LYS A 73 14.25 -31.77 52.59
C LYS A 73 14.21 -30.25 52.37
N ILE A 74 15.22 -29.69 51.69
CA ILE A 74 15.23 -28.28 51.29
C ILE A 74 14.16 -28.05 50.20
N LYS A 75 12.96 -27.62 50.60
CA LYS A 75 11.94 -27.12 49.65
C LYS A 75 12.33 -25.72 49.17
N MET A 76 13.11 -25.63 48.09
CA MET A 76 13.35 -24.35 47.43
C MET A 76 12.13 -23.95 46.57
N ARG A 77 11.53 -22.80 46.88
CA ARG A 77 10.47 -22.19 46.06
C ARG A 77 11.11 -21.28 45.01
N PHE A 78 10.93 -21.59 43.73
CA PHE A 78 11.28 -20.70 42.63
C PHE A 78 10.38 -19.46 42.67
N ARG A 79 10.98 -18.27 42.68
CA ARG A 79 10.26 -17.03 42.44
C ARG A 79 10.97 -16.27 41.32
N PRO A 80 10.26 -15.84 40.28
CA PRO A 80 10.84 -14.98 39.25
C PRO A 80 11.31 -13.67 39.90
N ASP A 81 12.49 -13.17 39.53
CA ASP A 81 12.96 -11.86 39.98
C ASP A 81 12.29 -10.76 39.16
N ALA A 82 10.97 -10.65 39.31
CA ALA A 82 10.14 -9.73 38.53
C ALA A 82 10.68 -8.29 38.57
N LYS A 83 11.29 -7.87 39.69
CA LYS A 83 11.94 -6.56 39.79
C LYS A 83 13.13 -6.41 38.85
N GLY A 84 14.01 -7.42 38.78
CA GLY A 84 15.20 -7.38 37.93
C GLY A 84 14.86 -7.44 36.43
N ILE A 85 13.93 -8.33 36.07
CA ILE A 85 13.43 -8.47 34.70
C ILE A 85 12.73 -7.18 34.25
N LEU A 86 11.88 -6.61 35.11
CA LEU A 86 11.18 -5.37 34.78
C LEU A 86 12.16 -4.20 34.63
N THR A 87 13.16 -4.08 35.51
CA THR A 87 14.16 -3.02 35.38
C THR A 87 15.02 -3.17 34.13
N SER A 88 15.40 -4.38 33.73
CA SER A 88 16.15 -4.58 32.48
C SER A 88 15.28 -4.30 31.26
N LEU A 89 14.01 -4.70 31.27
CA LEU A 89 13.07 -4.39 30.18
C LEU A 89 12.86 -2.89 30.03
N VAL A 90 12.63 -2.18 31.14
CA VAL A 90 12.46 -0.72 31.12
C VAL A 90 13.74 -0.04 30.65
N LEU A 91 14.90 -0.46 31.13
CA LEU A 91 16.18 0.15 30.75
C LEU A 91 16.51 -0.10 29.27
N THR A 92 16.29 -1.31 28.77
CA THR A 92 16.44 -1.62 27.35
C THR A 92 15.44 -0.83 26.51
N ALA A 93 14.17 -0.76 26.91
CA ALA A 93 13.17 0.05 26.22
C ALA A 93 13.55 1.53 26.18
N SER A 94 14.03 2.11 27.30
CA SER A 94 14.49 3.50 27.35
C SER A 94 15.70 3.73 26.43
N VAL A 95 16.68 2.83 26.43
CA VAL A 95 17.85 2.92 25.56
C VAL A 95 17.45 2.84 24.09
N PHE A 96 16.50 1.96 23.76
CA PHE A 96 15.97 1.78 22.42
C PHE A 96 15.18 3.00 21.94
N ILE A 97 14.34 3.59 22.81
CA ILE A 97 13.58 4.82 22.51
C ILE A 97 14.51 6.01 22.22
N VAL A 98 15.65 6.08 22.92
CA VAL A 98 16.62 7.18 22.77
C VAL A 98 17.55 6.98 21.58
N SER A 99 17.91 5.73 21.23
CA SER A 99 18.79 5.47 20.08
C SER A 99 18.07 5.59 18.74
N GLU A 100 16.81 5.17 18.67
CA GLU A 100 16.08 4.97 17.41
C GLU A 100 14.95 5.99 17.17
N GLN A 101 15.09 7.19 17.77
CA GLN A 101 14.04 8.20 17.86
C GLN A 101 13.37 8.53 16.51
N ASP A 102 14.13 8.59 15.41
CA ASP A 102 13.61 8.95 14.09
C ASP A 102 12.69 7.87 13.48
N HIS A 103 12.93 6.59 13.78
CA HIS A 103 12.14 5.48 13.24
C HIS A 103 10.83 5.23 14.01
N TYR A 104 10.75 5.64 15.28
CA TYR A 104 9.54 5.46 16.10
C TYR A 104 8.43 6.45 15.78
N MET A 105 8.73 7.60 15.20
CA MET A 105 7.70 8.59 14.88
C MET A 105 6.58 7.97 14.01
N HIS A 106 6.94 7.10 13.07
CA HIS A 106 6.00 6.41 12.19
C HIS A 106 5.22 5.26 12.86
N LEU A 107 5.84 4.51 13.77
CA LEU A 107 5.16 3.44 14.53
C LEU A 107 4.23 4.01 15.61
N TRP A 108 4.67 5.09 16.28
CA TRP A 108 3.86 5.79 17.27
C TRP A 108 2.68 6.50 16.61
N ASN A 109 2.85 7.12 15.44
CA ASN A 109 1.73 7.66 14.65
C ASN A 109 0.73 6.56 14.22
N ARG A 110 1.20 5.38 13.81
CA ARG A 110 0.33 4.25 13.44
C ARG A 110 -0.50 3.72 14.62
N VAL A 111 0.11 3.64 15.80
CA VAL A 111 -0.54 3.15 17.03
C VAL A 111 -1.43 4.21 17.65
N SER A 112 -1.02 5.48 17.62
CA SER A 112 -1.82 6.61 18.10
C SER A 112 -3.03 6.88 17.23
N LEU A 113 -2.93 6.77 15.89
CA LEU A 113 -4.07 6.86 14.99
C LEU A 113 -5.10 5.75 15.27
N ASN A 114 -4.65 4.51 15.54
CA ASN A 114 -5.54 3.39 15.87
C ASN A 114 -6.17 3.50 17.26
N LEU A 115 -5.44 3.98 18.28
CA LEU A 115 -5.95 4.11 19.65
C LEU A 115 -6.77 5.39 19.85
N GLY A 116 -6.41 6.48 19.19
CA GLY A 116 -7.12 7.76 19.20
C GLY A 116 -8.48 7.63 18.51
N ALA A 117 -8.52 7.11 17.29
CA ALA A 117 -9.76 6.99 16.52
C ALA A 117 -10.79 6.02 17.13
N ALA A 118 -10.36 5.03 17.90
CA ALA A 118 -11.27 4.11 18.60
C ALA A 118 -11.88 4.69 19.89
N SER A 119 -11.38 5.84 20.38
CA SER A 119 -11.79 6.44 21.66
C SER A 119 -12.54 7.76 21.53
N MET A 120 -12.65 8.29 20.32
CA MET A 120 -13.20 9.61 19.99
C MET A 120 -14.47 9.47 19.16
N ASP A 121 -15.43 10.36 19.40
CA ASP A 121 -16.64 10.46 18.60
C ASP A 121 -16.45 11.54 17.52
N TYR A 122 -17.13 11.40 16.38
CA TYR A 122 -16.94 12.29 15.23
C TYR A 122 -18.26 12.93 14.80
N SER A 123 -18.27 14.26 14.77
CA SER A 123 -19.36 15.04 14.21
C SER A 123 -19.50 14.80 12.71
N GLN A 124 -20.73 14.86 12.19
CA GLN A 124 -21.03 14.77 10.76
C GLN A 124 -21.18 16.16 10.13
N ALA A 125 -21.27 16.22 8.80
CA ALA A 125 -21.61 17.44 8.06
C ALA A 125 -23.11 17.78 8.21
N ALA A 126 -23.55 18.02 9.44
CA ALA A 126 -24.93 18.30 9.82
C ALA A 126 -24.96 19.29 11.00
N GLY A 127 -26.14 19.88 11.26
CA GLY A 127 -26.30 20.82 12.36
C GLY A 127 -25.77 22.21 12.03
N TYR A 128 -25.01 22.80 12.94
CA TYR A 128 -24.44 24.14 12.78
C TYR A 128 -23.23 24.11 11.85
N MET A 129 -23.13 25.12 10.97
CA MET A 129 -22.04 25.27 10.01
C MET A 129 -21.46 26.68 10.13
N GLU A 130 -20.13 26.76 10.17
CA GLU A 130 -19.40 28.02 10.13
C GLU A 130 -18.28 27.94 9.09
N ASP A 131 -18.22 28.91 8.18
CA ASP A 131 -17.09 29.09 7.27
C ASP A 131 -16.05 30.00 7.95
N LYS A 132 -14.85 29.46 8.20
CA LYS A 132 -13.74 30.18 8.84
C LYS A 132 -13.01 31.11 7.87
N GLY A 133 -13.48 31.20 6.63
CA GLY A 133 -12.85 32.00 5.59
C GLY A 133 -11.62 31.30 5.02
N THR A 134 -10.74 32.11 4.43
CA THR A 134 -9.55 31.63 3.73
C THR A 134 -8.31 32.24 4.37
N ILE A 135 -7.40 31.36 4.81
CA ILE A 135 -6.06 31.74 5.26
C ILE A 135 -5.15 31.67 4.05
N ARG A 136 -4.35 32.71 3.83
CA ARG A 136 -3.33 32.72 2.78
C ARG A 136 -1.96 32.51 3.40
N VAL A 137 -1.23 31.56 2.87
CA VAL A 137 0.10 31.18 3.34
C VAL A 137 1.11 31.54 2.26
N PRO A 138 2.04 32.47 2.54
CA PRO A 138 3.02 32.89 1.56
C PRO A 138 3.98 31.74 1.25
N VAL A 139 4.36 31.62 -0.02
CA VAL A 139 5.25 30.55 -0.50
C VAL A 139 6.59 31.12 -0.92
N GLY A 140 7.65 30.82 -0.17
CA GLY A 140 9.02 31.17 -0.55
C GLY A 140 9.54 30.29 -1.68
N MET A 141 10.54 30.73 -2.45
CA MET A 141 11.11 29.92 -3.56
C MET A 141 11.78 28.61 -3.09
N ASP A 142 12.17 28.55 -1.82
CA ASP A 142 12.80 27.42 -1.15
C ASP A 142 11.79 26.46 -0.49
N THR A 143 10.49 26.79 -0.50
CA THR A 143 9.44 25.91 0.01
C THR A 143 9.37 24.64 -0.84
N SER A 144 9.59 23.48 -0.20
CA SER A 144 9.66 22.16 -0.85
C SER A 144 8.54 21.21 -0.43
N ASP A 145 7.97 21.40 0.76
CA ASP A 145 7.06 20.42 1.36
C ASP A 145 5.82 21.10 1.95
N LEU A 146 4.67 20.43 1.80
CA LEU A 146 3.39 20.81 2.38
C LEU A 146 2.85 19.65 3.22
N VAL A 147 2.79 19.88 4.53
CA VAL A 147 2.30 18.92 5.52
C VAL A 147 0.94 19.39 6.02
N VAL A 148 -0.08 18.52 5.95
CA VAL A 148 -1.45 18.83 6.36
C VAL A 148 -1.94 17.78 7.34
N GLU A 149 -2.30 18.21 8.55
CA GLU A 149 -2.80 17.35 9.62
C GLU A 149 -4.23 17.71 10.00
N GLY A 150 -5.15 16.79 9.68
CA GLY A 150 -6.55 16.80 10.05
C GLY A 150 -6.87 15.82 11.17
N VAL A 151 -7.98 16.07 11.88
CA VAL A 151 -8.54 15.12 12.86
C VAL A 151 -9.83 14.52 12.32
N ASN A 152 -10.84 15.35 12.08
CA ASN A 152 -12.14 14.94 11.57
C ASN A 152 -12.58 15.89 10.45
N GLY A 153 -12.90 15.35 9.28
CA GLY A 153 -13.30 16.11 8.09
C GLY A 153 -12.46 15.76 6.87
N ASP A 154 -13.00 16.12 5.70
CA ASP A 154 -12.35 15.82 4.43
C ASP A 154 -11.26 16.86 4.14
N ILE A 155 -10.15 16.39 3.58
CA ILE A 155 -9.07 17.25 3.10
C ILE A 155 -9.06 17.16 1.58
N SER A 156 -9.31 18.29 0.92
CA SER A 156 -9.20 18.42 -0.52
C SER A 156 -8.02 19.30 -0.89
N VAL A 157 -7.16 18.83 -1.77
CA VAL A 157 -6.04 19.59 -2.31
C VAL A 157 -6.21 19.68 -3.82
N GLN A 158 -6.11 20.89 -4.35
CA GLN A 158 -6.17 21.16 -5.78
C GLN A 158 -5.15 22.24 -6.15
N ARG A 159 -4.71 22.26 -7.41
CA ARG A 159 -3.93 23.39 -7.93
C ARG A 159 -4.83 24.44 -8.58
N GLY A 160 -4.43 25.70 -8.50
CA GLY A 160 -5.15 26.82 -9.12
C GLY A 160 -4.28 28.06 -9.32
N ASP A 161 -4.87 29.05 -9.97
CA ASP A 161 -4.25 30.34 -10.29
C ASP A 161 -4.24 31.25 -9.04
N THR A 162 -3.25 31.04 -8.18
CA THR A 162 -3.01 31.80 -6.94
C THR A 162 -1.51 31.94 -6.71
N GLU A 163 -1.07 33.05 -6.13
CA GLU A 163 0.34 33.29 -5.77
C GLU A 163 0.72 32.65 -4.43
N GLU A 164 -0.28 32.45 -3.55
CA GLU A 164 -0.12 31.93 -2.19
C GLU A 164 -0.93 30.64 -2.04
N ILE A 165 -0.60 29.81 -1.05
CA ILE A 165 -1.45 28.66 -0.70
C ILE A 165 -2.70 29.20 0.01
N GLU A 166 -3.87 28.92 -0.54
CA GLU A 166 -5.15 29.30 0.05
C GLU A 166 -5.77 28.12 0.79
N VAL A 167 -6.03 28.30 2.08
CA VAL A 167 -6.60 27.28 2.97
C VAL A 167 -7.99 27.74 3.41
N ARG A 168 -9.04 27.17 2.83
CA ARG A 168 -10.42 27.40 3.24
C ARG A 168 -10.91 26.29 4.14
N THR A 169 -11.52 26.64 5.27
CA THR A 169 -12.00 25.67 6.26
C THR A 169 -13.47 25.89 6.59
N VAL A 170 -14.26 24.83 6.53
CA VAL A 170 -15.66 24.83 6.95
C VAL A 170 -15.83 23.88 8.14
N VAL A 171 -16.33 24.41 9.25
CA VAL A 171 -16.54 23.68 10.49
C VAL A 171 -18.01 23.32 10.63
N TRP A 172 -18.29 22.07 10.95
CA TRP A 172 -19.61 21.54 11.26
C TRP A 172 -19.62 21.00 12.69
N VAL A 173 -20.70 21.31 13.41
CA VAL A 173 -20.94 20.86 14.77
C VAL A 173 -22.40 20.42 14.89
N ASP A 174 -22.60 19.11 15.12
CA ASP A 174 -23.90 18.48 15.28
C ASP A 174 -24.17 18.07 16.73
N GLN A 175 -25.36 17.53 16.99
CA GLN A 175 -25.74 16.90 18.28
C GLN A 175 -25.60 17.81 19.51
N THR A 176 -25.72 19.12 19.32
CA THR A 176 -25.74 20.09 20.42
C THR A 176 -26.61 21.30 20.08
N THR A 177 -26.83 22.17 21.06
CA THR A 177 -27.54 23.44 20.88
C THR A 177 -26.73 24.39 20.01
N GLU A 178 -27.40 25.25 19.23
CA GLU A 178 -26.74 26.21 18.34
C GLU A 178 -25.75 27.13 19.06
N VAL A 179 -26.06 27.54 20.29
CA VAL A 179 -25.18 28.39 21.12
C VAL A 179 -23.87 27.67 21.47
N GLN A 180 -23.96 26.41 21.88
CA GLN A 180 -22.77 25.59 22.16
C GLN A 180 -22.01 25.26 20.87
N ALA A 181 -22.74 24.93 19.80
CA ALA A 181 -22.17 24.62 18.49
C ALA A 181 -21.33 25.79 17.96
N LYS A 182 -21.86 27.02 18.07
CA LYS A 182 -21.14 28.24 17.74
C LYS A 182 -19.89 28.43 18.59
N ALA A 183 -19.98 28.25 19.91
CA ALA A 183 -18.81 28.36 20.78
C ALA A 183 -17.71 27.33 20.47
N VAL A 184 -18.10 26.11 20.09
CA VAL A 184 -17.17 25.06 19.65
C VAL A 184 -16.52 25.42 18.32
N ALA A 185 -17.31 25.90 17.36
CA ALA A 185 -16.81 26.33 16.07
C ALA A 185 -15.87 27.54 16.23
N ASP A 186 -16.24 28.57 16.99
CA ASP A 186 -15.40 29.73 17.36
C ASP A 186 -14.06 29.32 18.01
N ALA A 187 -14.06 28.29 18.85
CA ALA A 187 -12.86 27.76 19.50
C ALA A 187 -12.07 26.75 18.65
N SER A 188 -12.57 26.38 17.45
CA SER A 188 -11.89 25.51 16.51
C SER A 188 -11.17 26.34 15.45
N PHE A 189 -9.90 26.03 15.19
CA PHE A 189 -9.06 26.87 14.35
C PHE A 189 -8.08 26.06 13.51
N VAL A 190 -7.48 26.75 12.54
CA VAL A 190 -6.44 26.20 11.66
C VAL A 190 -5.20 27.06 11.82
N GLU A 191 -4.07 26.41 12.08
CA GLU A 191 -2.75 27.04 12.12
C GLU A 191 -2.00 26.68 10.84
N ALA A 192 -1.31 27.68 10.28
CA ALA A 192 -0.39 27.50 9.17
C ALA A 192 0.94 28.17 9.53
N ASP A 193 2.03 27.41 9.55
CA ASP A 193 3.37 27.90 9.86
C ASP A 193 4.46 27.28 8.98
N GLY A 194 5.67 27.81 9.11
CA GLY A 194 6.85 27.35 8.39
C GLY A 194 7.11 28.08 7.06
N THR A 195 8.33 27.92 6.56
CA THR A 195 8.81 28.58 5.33
C THR A 195 9.25 27.54 4.30
N LYS A 196 10.23 26.70 4.66
CA LYS A 196 10.71 25.61 3.81
C LYS A 196 9.72 24.44 3.75
N VAL A 197 9.17 24.08 4.90
CA VAL A 197 8.10 23.11 5.07
C VAL A 197 6.91 23.88 5.62
N ILE A 198 5.80 23.88 4.91
CA ILE A 198 4.57 24.51 5.35
C ILE A 198 3.74 23.47 6.11
N HIS A 199 3.47 23.73 7.38
CA HIS A 199 2.61 22.89 8.21
C HIS A 199 1.23 23.53 8.33
N ILE A 200 0.18 22.81 7.92
CA ILE A 200 -1.22 23.20 8.12
C ILE A 200 -1.84 22.20 9.09
N LYS A 201 -2.30 22.69 10.24
CA LYS A 201 -2.89 21.84 11.29
C LYS A 201 -4.27 22.33 11.69
N THR A 202 -5.24 21.43 11.71
CA THR A 202 -6.58 21.73 12.26
C THR A 202 -6.69 21.29 13.70
N THR A 203 -7.17 22.19 14.56
CA THR A 203 -7.45 21.91 15.96
C THR A 203 -8.92 22.18 16.24
N GLY A 204 -9.70 21.10 16.41
CA GLY A 204 -11.10 21.16 16.80
C GLY A 204 -11.26 21.20 18.33
N LYS A 205 -12.16 22.06 18.83
CA LYS A 205 -12.56 22.04 20.24
C LYS A 205 -13.50 20.86 20.49
N THR A 206 -13.11 19.92 21.34
CA THR A 206 -13.98 18.79 21.68
C THR A 206 -15.22 19.22 22.45
N TYR A 207 -16.31 18.46 22.27
CA TYR A 207 -17.60 18.69 22.93
C TYR A 207 -18.33 17.36 23.21
N GLY A 208 -19.58 17.45 23.68
CA GLY A 208 -20.41 16.30 24.05
C GLY A 208 -20.24 15.89 25.52
N GLU A 209 -21.04 14.91 25.97
CA GLU A 209 -21.15 14.52 27.39
C GLU A 209 -19.82 14.11 28.04
N ASN A 210 -18.84 13.67 27.24
CA ASN A 210 -17.52 13.24 27.70
C ASN A 210 -16.35 14.06 27.13
N GLU A 211 -16.61 15.19 26.47
CA GLU A 211 -15.59 15.99 25.74
C GLU A 211 -14.75 15.17 24.75
N LYS A 212 -15.39 14.19 24.11
CA LYS A 212 -14.74 13.26 23.16
C LYS A 212 -15.10 13.54 21.70
N THR A 213 -16.17 14.28 21.46
CA THR A 213 -16.67 14.52 20.10
C THR A 213 -15.82 15.58 19.42
N GLN A 214 -15.20 15.22 18.31
CA GLN A 214 -14.45 16.13 17.46
C GLN A 214 -15.40 16.78 16.44
N PRO A 215 -15.39 18.12 16.31
CA PRO A 215 -16.14 18.80 15.26
C PRO A 215 -15.59 18.39 13.89
N ARG A 216 -16.42 18.46 12.85
CA ARG A 216 -15.98 18.13 11.49
C ARG A 216 -15.44 19.38 10.83
N MET A 217 -14.16 19.36 10.44
CA MET A 217 -13.45 20.46 9.80
C MET A 217 -13.04 20.01 8.40
N ASN A 218 -13.84 20.38 7.40
CA ASN A 218 -13.48 20.15 6.00
C ASN A 218 -12.50 21.25 5.55
N ILE A 219 -11.39 20.86 4.94
CA ILE A 219 -10.34 21.75 4.45
C ILE A 219 -10.26 21.65 2.93
N THR A 220 -10.28 22.80 2.25
CA THR A 220 -9.93 22.91 0.83
C THR A 220 -8.65 23.72 0.72
N ILE A 221 -7.61 23.13 0.16
CA ILE A 221 -6.30 23.73 -0.05
C ILE A 221 -6.12 23.95 -1.55
N THR A 222 -5.93 25.20 -1.95
CA THR A 222 -5.56 25.58 -3.32
C THR A 222 -4.08 25.94 -3.34
N ILE A 223 -3.32 25.18 -4.13
CA ILE A 223 -1.88 25.34 -4.30
C ILE A 223 -1.60 26.13 -5.60
N PRO A 224 -0.62 27.05 -5.63
CA PRO A 224 -0.19 27.73 -6.85
C PRO A 224 0.16 26.78 -8.00
N ASP A 225 -0.32 27.08 -9.22
CA ASP A 225 -0.05 26.32 -10.45
C ASP A 225 1.42 26.42 -10.92
N ASP A 226 2.19 27.40 -10.46
CA ASP A 226 3.60 27.60 -10.78
C ASP A 226 4.56 26.96 -9.76
N ARG A 227 4.03 26.37 -8.68
CA ARG A 227 4.81 25.75 -7.59
C ARG A 227 4.53 24.25 -7.42
N ARG A 228 5.57 23.50 -7.08
CA ARG A 228 5.53 22.06 -6.78
C ARG A 228 5.99 21.82 -5.35
N PHE A 229 5.36 20.86 -4.68
CA PHE A 229 5.64 20.51 -3.29
C PHE A 229 5.53 19.01 -3.11
N ASN A 230 6.40 18.41 -2.30
CA ASN A 230 6.05 17.11 -1.73
C ASN A 230 4.86 17.29 -0.79
N LEU A 231 3.95 16.33 -0.81
CA LEU A 231 2.71 16.39 -0.03
C LEU A 231 2.76 15.33 1.08
N ASP A 232 2.45 15.71 2.31
CA ASP A 232 2.17 14.79 3.41
C ASP A 232 0.81 15.15 4.02
N ILE A 233 -0.23 14.43 3.60
CA ILE A 233 -1.62 14.73 3.95
C ILE A 233 -2.15 13.62 4.85
N ARG A 234 -2.55 13.98 6.06
CA ARG A 234 -3.02 13.03 7.08
C ARG A 234 -4.33 13.47 7.70
N THR A 235 -5.23 12.52 7.92
CA THR A 235 -6.45 12.75 8.73
C THR A 235 -6.82 11.50 9.53
N SER A 236 -7.47 11.64 10.69
CA SER A 236 -7.95 10.46 11.44
C SER A 236 -9.28 9.95 10.90
N ASN A 237 -10.18 10.85 10.52
CA ASN A 237 -11.50 10.54 9.98
C ASN A 237 -11.88 11.54 8.89
N GLY A 238 -12.14 11.06 7.68
CA GLY A 238 -12.47 11.88 6.52
C GLY A 238 -11.75 11.42 5.26
N ALA A 239 -12.26 11.86 4.11
CA ALA A 239 -11.68 11.55 2.82
C ALA A 239 -10.48 12.46 2.52
N ILE A 240 -9.49 11.93 1.82
CA ILE A 240 -8.38 12.72 1.23
C ILE A 240 -8.59 12.74 -0.29
N LEU A 241 -8.77 13.94 -0.84
CA LEU A 241 -9.09 14.17 -2.25
C LEU A 241 -8.01 15.05 -2.88
N LEU A 242 -7.09 14.46 -3.64
CA LEU A 242 -6.02 15.18 -4.32
C LEU A 242 -6.31 15.25 -5.82
N ASN A 243 -6.47 16.46 -6.35
CA ASN A 243 -6.75 16.69 -7.77
C ASN A 243 -5.63 17.50 -8.43
N ARG A 244 -4.96 16.88 -9.41
CA ARG A 244 -3.78 17.40 -10.09
C ARG A 244 -2.59 17.72 -9.16
N PRO A 245 -2.25 16.90 -8.14
CA PRO A 245 -1.05 17.17 -7.35
C PRO A 245 0.20 16.98 -8.22
N GLU A 246 1.06 17.99 -8.28
CA GLU A 246 2.39 17.89 -8.90
C GLU A 246 3.45 18.00 -7.81
N ALA A 247 3.98 16.86 -7.38
CA ALA A 247 5.03 16.80 -6.39
C ALA A 247 6.42 16.95 -7.00
N ILE A 248 7.37 17.37 -6.17
CA ILE A 248 8.79 17.35 -6.52
C ILE A 248 9.25 15.89 -6.62
N SER A 249 8.84 15.07 -5.65
CA SER A 249 9.14 13.65 -5.60
C SER A 249 7.97 12.84 -5.08
N THR A 250 7.35 13.21 -3.96
CA THR A 250 6.45 12.31 -3.22
C THR A 250 5.10 12.91 -2.85
N ILE A 251 4.08 12.06 -2.85
CA ILE A 251 2.72 12.35 -2.38
C ILE A 251 2.36 11.27 -1.36
N LEU A 252 2.31 11.64 -0.08
CA LEU A 252 1.87 10.78 1.03
C LEU A 252 0.44 11.15 1.44
N ALA A 253 -0.45 10.15 1.49
CA ALA A 253 -1.84 10.33 1.90
C ALA A 253 -2.25 9.25 2.93
N GLU A 254 -2.49 9.63 4.17
CA GLU A 254 -2.90 8.69 5.24
C GLU A 254 -4.24 9.09 5.86
N THR A 255 -5.21 8.17 5.88
CA THR A 255 -6.46 8.36 6.62
C THR A 255 -6.75 7.20 7.56
N GLY A 256 -7.28 7.46 8.76
CA GLY A 256 -7.79 6.39 9.61
C GLY A 256 -9.04 5.77 9.01
N ASN A 257 -10.07 6.59 8.82
CA ASN A 257 -11.35 6.19 8.24
C ASN A 257 -11.75 7.16 7.14
N GLY A 258 -11.75 6.70 5.90
CA GLY A 258 -12.13 7.51 4.76
C GLY A 258 -11.51 7.02 3.47
N ARG A 259 -12.06 7.53 2.37
CA ARG A 259 -11.56 7.25 1.03
C ARG A 259 -10.32 8.09 0.73
N ILE A 260 -9.36 7.50 0.04
CA ILE A 260 -8.28 8.24 -0.61
C ILE A 260 -8.58 8.28 -2.11
N ARG A 261 -8.61 9.47 -2.70
CA ARG A 261 -8.76 9.65 -4.15
C ARG A 261 -7.71 10.61 -4.66
N ILE A 262 -6.88 10.13 -5.58
CA ILE A 262 -5.79 10.90 -6.19
C ILE A 262 -5.96 10.83 -7.71
N THR A 263 -6.06 11.98 -8.37
CA THR A 263 -6.27 12.04 -9.83
C THR A 263 -5.32 13.00 -10.51
N ASN A 264 -4.79 12.61 -11.68
CA ASN A 264 -3.90 13.42 -12.53
C ASN A 264 -2.60 13.82 -11.80
N ALA A 265 -1.96 12.86 -11.13
CA ALA A 265 -0.85 13.13 -10.23
C ALA A 265 0.51 12.96 -10.90
N VAL A 266 1.49 13.74 -10.44
CA VAL A 266 2.91 13.59 -10.81
C VAL A 266 3.74 13.46 -9.53
N GLY A 267 4.56 12.42 -9.46
CA GLY A 267 5.34 12.03 -8.29
C GLY A 267 4.98 10.63 -7.79
N ASP A 268 5.84 10.07 -6.94
CA ASP A 268 5.62 8.78 -6.29
C ASP A 268 4.52 8.91 -5.23
N ILE A 269 3.49 8.08 -5.32
CA ILE A 269 2.32 8.09 -4.44
C ILE A 269 2.47 6.97 -3.42
N SER A 270 2.43 7.33 -2.14
CA SER A 270 2.26 6.39 -1.04
C SER A 270 0.97 6.70 -0.29
N GLY A 271 0.15 5.69 -0.01
CA GLY A 271 -1.14 5.91 0.62
C GLY A 271 -1.57 4.82 1.56
N LYS A 272 -2.25 5.20 2.64
CA LYS A 272 -2.70 4.27 3.66
C LYS A 272 -4.08 4.61 4.22
N THR A 273 -4.97 3.62 4.28
CA THR A 273 -6.25 3.75 4.99
C THR A 273 -6.54 2.54 5.87
N LEU A 274 -7.26 2.70 6.99
CA LEU A 274 -7.76 1.54 7.74
C LEU A 274 -9.10 1.09 7.17
N ASN A 275 -10.01 2.03 6.94
CA ASN A 275 -11.32 1.73 6.36
C ASN A 275 -11.67 2.78 5.30
N GLY A 276 -11.75 2.34 4.05
CA GLY A 276 -12.19 3.15 2.93
C GLY A 276 -11.55 2.71 1.62
N ASP A 277 -12.22 3.07 0.53
CA ASP A 277 -11.71 2.77 -0.81
C ASP A 277 -10.50 3.63 -1.14
N VAL A 278 -9.64 3.11 -2.00
CA VAL A 278 -8.50 3.87 -2.53
C VAL A 278 -8.59 3.92 -4.05
N VAL A 279 -8.54 5.12 -4.62
CA VAL A 279 -8.61 5.32 -6.07
C VAL A 279 -7.47 6.22 -6.53
N VAL A 280 -6.62 5.70 -7.42
CA VAL A 280 -5.60 6.46 -8.14
C VAL A 280 -5.93 6.41 -9.64
N ALA A 281 -5.97 7.56 -10.29
CA ALA A 281 -6.21 7.63 -11.73
C ALA A 281 -5.30 8.64 -12.43
N ASN A 282 -4.71 8.24 -13.56
CA ASN A 282 -3.80 9.05 -14.37
C ASN A 282 -2.61 9.56 -13.52
N ALA A 283 -1.71 8.66 -13.14
CA ALA A 283 -0.55 9.00 -12.31
C ALA A 283 0.76 8.76 -13.08
N ILE A 284 1.72 9.67 -12.92
CA ILE A 284 3.09 9.52 -13.44
C ILE A 284 4.01 9.41 -12.23
N GLY A 285 4.61 8.24 -12.04
CA GLY A 285 5.33 7.86 -10.83
C GLY A 285 4.84 6.51 -10.29
N ASN A 286 5.56 5.98 -9.29
CA ASN A 286 5.20 4.73 -8.64
C ASN A 286 4.01 4.92 -7.69
N VAL A 287 3.23 3.87 -7.47
CA VAL A 287 2.05 3.87 -6.59
C VAL A 287 2.16 2.72 -5.60
N ASP A 288 2.20 3.04 -4.31
CA ASP A 288 2.18 2.07 -3.20
C ASP A 288 1.02 2.39 -2.25
N LEU A 289 -0.01 1.53 -2.23
CA LEU A 289 -1.23 1.75 -1.45
C LEU A 289 -1.57 0.56 -0.57
N ASN A 290 -1.93 0.86 0.68
CA ASN A 290 -2.30 -0.12 1.68
C ASN A 290 -3.65 0.20 2.34
N SER A 291 -4.53 -0.80 2.44
CA SER A 291 -5.81 -0.70 3.16
C SER A 291 -6.04 -1.91 4.05
N ASN A 292 -6.69 -1.74 5.21
CA ASN A 292 -7.24 -2.89 5.92
C ASN A 292 -8.60 -3.30 5.36
N ARG A 293 -9.46 -2.34 5.02
CA ARG A 293 -10.78 -2.62 4.44
C ARG A 293 -11.15 -1.59 3.40
N GLY A 294 -11.54 -2.05 2.23
CA GLY A 294 -11.98 -1.21 1.12
C GLY A 294 -11.39 -1.67 -0.20
N ASP A 295 -12.09 -1.32 -1.27
CA ASP A 295 -11.67 -1.66 -2.62
C ASP A 295 -10.54 -0.73 -3.07
N MET A 296 -9.61 -1.25 -3.87
CA MET A 296 -8.51 -0.49 -4.45
C MET A 296 -8.61 -0.45 -5.96
N LYS A 297 -8.47 0.75 -6.52
CA LYS A 297 -8.46 0.95 -7.97
C LYS A 297 -7.29 1.81 -8.41
N ALA A 298 -6.48 1.29 -9.33
CA ALA A 298 -5.47 2.04 -10.06
C ALA A 298 -5.81 2.04 -11.56
N ARG A 299 -5.84 3.22 -12.19
CA ARG A 299 -6.07 3.35 -13.63
C ARG A 299 -5.08 4.28 -14.28
N GLY A 300 -4.44 3.88 -15.37
CA GLY A 300 -3.59 4.79 -16.14
C GLY A 300 -2.35 5.23 -15.35
N VAL A 301 -1.67 4.31 -14.66
CA VAL A 301 -0.43 4.61 -13.93
C VAL A 301 0.76 4.36 -14.84
N SER A 302 1.67 5.32 -14.94
CA SER A 302 2.96 5.18 -15.62
C SER A 302 4.06 5.07 -14.57
N GLY A 303 4.35 3.85 -14.13
CA GLY A 303 5.20 3.50 -13.00
C GLY A 303 4.73 2.20 -12.34
N ASN A 304 5.51 1.69 -11.38
CA ASN A 304 5.17 0.45 -10.69
C ASN A 304 3.94 0.64 -9.78
N VAL A 305 3.09 -0.38 -9.70
CA VAL A 305 1.85 -0.36 -8.90
C VAL A 305 1.88 -1.48 -7.86
N ASN A 306 1.86 -1.12 -6.58
CA ASN A 306 1.73 -2.02 -5.46
C ASN A 306 0.45 -1.71 -4.68
N LEU A 307 -0.52 -2.63 -4.68
CA LEU A 307 -1.79 -2.50 -3.99
C LEU A 307 -1.98 -3.67 -3.02
N THR A 308 -2.19 -3.39 -1.73
CA THR A 308 -2.39 -4.40 -0.70
C THR A 308 -3.63 -4.11 0.14
N THR A 309 -4.57 -5.06 0.22
CA THR A 309 -5.75 -4.94 1.11
C THR A 309 -6.03 -6.20 1.93
N GLN A 310 -6.59 -6.08 3.14
CA GLN A 310 -6.99 -7.27 3.91
C GLN A 310 -8.37 -7.78 3.51
N VAL A 311 -9.28 -6.85 3.23
CA VAL A 311 -10.64 -7.15 2.77
C VAL A 311 -11.03 -6.10 1.74
N GLY A 312 -11.24 -6.54 0.50
CA GLY A 312 -11.53 -5.67 -0.62
C GLY A 312 -10.99 -6.23 -1.93
N SER A 313 -11.61 -5.82 -3.02
CA SER A 313 -11.18 -6.18 -4.36
C SER A 313 -10.15 -5.18 -4.88
N ILE A 314 -9.24 -5.65 -5.73
CA ILE A 314 -8.20 -4.84 -6.38
C ILE A 314 -8.48 -4.81 -7.87
N SER A 315 -8.51 -3.62 -8.46
CA SER A 315 -8.66 -3.40 -9.90
C SER A 315 -7.55 -2.51 -10.43
N ILE A 316 -6.76 -3.05 -11.37
CA ILE A 316 -5.67 -2.33 -12.05
C ILE A 316 -5.97 -2.36 -13.54
N THR A 317 -5.97 -1.19 -14.18
CA THR A 317 -6.38 -1.04 -15.59
C THR A 317 -5.48 -0.03 -16.29
N ASP A 318 -5.05 -0.31 -17.51
CA ASP A 318 -4.26 0.61 -18.36
C ASP A 318 -2.97 1.12 -17.67
N SER A 319 -2.35 0.33 -16.80
CA SER A 319 -1.12 0.72 -16.09
C SER A 319 0.12 0.12 -16.75
N VAL A 320 1.16 0.94 -16.90
CA VAL A 320 2.46 0.58 -17.48
C VAL A 320 3.51 0.56 -16.38
N GLY A 321 4.02 -0.62 -16.05
CA GLY A 321 4.92 -0.84 -14.93
C GLY A 321 4.77 -2.26 -14.39
N GLU A 322 5.59 -2.61 -13.40
CA GLU A 322 5.41 -3.84 -12.64
C GLU A 322 4.17 -3.73 -11.74
N ILE A 323 3.43 -4.83 -11.61
CA ILE A 323 2.18 -4.88 -10.85
C ILE A 323 2.32 -5.87 -9.70
N THR A 324 2.07 -5.41 -8.47
CA THR A 324 1.88 -6.25 -7.29
C THR A 324 0.49 -5.98 -6.71
N ALA A 325 -0.32 -7.02 -6.58
CA ALA A 325 -1.66 -6.97 -6.01
C ALA A 325 -1.84 -8.11 -4.99
N ASP A 326 -2.10 -7.75 -3.73
CA ASP A 326 -2.30 -8.71 -2.63
C ASP A 326 -3.62 -8.43 -1.91
N THR A 327 -4.49 -9.43 -1.83
CA THR A 327 -5.68 -9.37 -0.99
C THR A 327 -5.90 -10.66 -0.20
N ARG A 328 -6.36 -10.57 1.06
CA ARG A 328 -6.79 -11.80 1.77
C ARG A 328 -8.21 -12.22 1.41
N ASN A 329 -9.12 -11.27 1.23
CA ASN A 329 -10.50 -11.55 0.89
C ASN A 329 -11.00 -10.55 -0.15
N GLY A 330 -11.00 -10.95 -1.41
CA GLY A 330 -11.44 -10.12 -2.52
C GLY A 330 -10.88 -10.59 -3.85
N ASN A 331 -11.47 -10.09 -4.92
CA ASN A 331 -11.06 -10.43 -6.27
C ASN A 331 -9.93 -9.52 -6.73
N ILE A 332 -9.06 -10.03 -7.59
CA ILE A 332 -8.03 -9.22 -8.27
C ILE A 332 -8.37 -9.20 -9.76
N ASN A 333 -8.50 -8.01 -10.34
CA ASN A 333 -8.66 -7.82 -11.77
C ASN A 333 -7.55 -6.94 -12.31
N VAL A 334 -6.72 -7.47 -13.20
CA VAL A 334 -5.66 -6.73 -13.89
C VAL A 334 -5.95 -6.75 -15.38
N ASP A 335 -6.10 -5.57 -15.98
CA ASP A 335 -6.31 -5.40 -17.42
C ASP A 335 -5.18 -4.55 -18.01
N GLY A 336 -4.50 -5.10 -19.01
CA GLY A 336 -3.38 -4.45 -19.68
C GLY A 336 -2.01 -4.70 -19.03
N ALA A 337 -1.82 -5.80 -18.30
CA ALA A 337 -0.51 -6.17 -17.77
C ALA A 337 0.51 -6.34 -18.91
N SER A 338 1.66 -5.68 -18.83
CA SER A 338 2.69 -5.73 -19.89
C SER A 338 4.09 -6.12 -19.40
N LEU A 339 4.38 -5.99 -18.10
CA LEU A 339 5.64 -6.35 -17.45
C LEU A 339 5.38 -7.43 -16.38
N ALA A 340 6.18 -7.46 -15.31
CA ALA A 340 6.04 -8.42 -14.22
C ALA A 340 4.71 -8.25 -13.46
N VAL A 341 4.11 -9.37 -13.05
CA VAL A 341 2.84 -9.39 -12.31
C VAL A 341 2.95 -10.34 -11.13
N LYS A 342 2.72 -9.83 -9.92
CA LYS A 342 2.50 -10.63 -8.73
C LYS A 342 1.07 -10.42 -8.23
N ALA A 343 0.24 -11.44 -8.29
CA ALA A 343 -1.16 -11.36 -7.89
C ALA A 343 -1.52 -12.49 -6.93
N GLN A 344 -1.89 -12.15 -5.70
CA GLN A 344 -2.15 -13.14 -4.65
C GLN A 344 -3.49 -12.88 -3.95
N SER A 345 -4.36 -13.89 -3.93
CA SER A 345 -5.60 -13.87 -3.14
C SER A 345 -5.74 -15.11 -2.26
N LEU A 346 -6.15 -14.96 -1.00
CA LEU A 346 -6.51 -16.14 -0.19
C LEU A 346 -7.94 -16.60 -0.47
N ASN A 347 -8.89 -15.67 -0.54
CA ASN A 347 -10.27 -15.94 -0.91
C ASN A 347 -10.77 -14.93 -1.94
N GLY A 348 -10.70 -15.32 -3.21
CA GLY A 348 -11.21 -14.54 -4.32
C GLY A 348 -10.65 -15.01 -5.66
N SER A 349 -11.37 -14.65 -6.71
CA SER A 349 -10.97 -14.95 -8.07
C SER A 349 -9.92 -13.96 -8.57
N ILE A 350 -9.03 -14.42 -9.44
CA ILE A 350 -8.04 -13.60 -10.11
C ILE A 350 -8.32 -13.61 -11.61
N SER A 351 -8.44 -12.42 -12.20
CA SER A 351 -8.62 -12.22 -13.63
C SER A 351 -7.50 -11.34 -14.15
N ILE A 352 -6.71 -11.84 -15.11
CA ILE A 352 -5.61 -11.09 -15.72
C ILE A 352 -5.77 -11.12 -17.23
N VAL A 353 -5.80 -9.95 -17.86
CA VAL A 353 -5.82 -9.79 -19.32
C VAL A 353 -4.55 -9.06 -19.73
N SER A 354 -3.82 -9.63 -20.69
CA SER A 354 -2.58 -9.08 -21.19
C SER A 354 -2.43 -9.27 -22.69
N ALA A 355 -1.92 -8.24 -23.36
CA ALA A 355 -1.54 -8.32 -24.77
C ALA A 355 -0.07 -8.79 -24.97
N LYS A 356 0.75 -8.78 -23.91
CA LYS A 356 2.17 -9.12 -23.95
C LYS A 356 2.66 -9.63 -22.60
N VAL A 357 3.38 -10.74 -22.59
CA VAL A 357 4.22 -11.17 -21.45
C VAL A 357 5.60 -10.54 -21.62
N GLY A 358 5.91 -9.53 -20.80
CA GLY A 358 7.18 -8.79 -20.83
C GLY A 358 7.94 -8.79 -19.49
N GLY A 359 7.62 -9.72 -18.61
CA GLY A 359 8.23 -9.90 -17.30
C GLY A 359 7.69 -11.15 -16.60
N ASP A 360 8.29 -11.53 -15.49
CA ASP A 360 7.88 -12.74 -14.74
C ASP A 360 6.56 -12.55 -14.02
N TRP A 361 5.72 -13.59 -14.05
CA TRP A 361 4.41 -13.60 -13.42
C TRP A 361 4.34 -14.67 -12.33
N ASP A 362 3.83 -14.28 -11.17
CA ASP A 362 3.54 -15.15 -10.02
C ASP A 362 2.10 -14.90 -9.56
N VAL A 363 1.21 -15.82 -9.92
CA VAL A 363 -0.23 -15.71 -9.68
C VAL A 363 -0.68 -16.83 -8.78
N TYR A 364 -1.28 -16.50 -7.64
CA TYR A 364 -1.71 -17.48 -6.65
C TYR A 364 -3.11 -17.17 -6.10
N SER A 365 -4.00 -18.17 -6.14
CA SER A 365 -5.28 -18.11 -5.40
C SER A 365 -5.51 -19.37 -4.56
N ALA A 366 -5.67 -19.20 -3.24
CA ALA A 366 -5.93 -20.32 -2.35
C ALA A 366 -7.37 -20.83 -2.45
N VAL A 367 -8.34 -19.94 -2.72
CA VAL A 367 -9.76 -20.27 -2.96
C VAL A 367 -10.32 -19.24 -3.94
N GLY A 368 -10.69 -19.68 -5.14
CA GLY A 368 -11.23 -18.81 -6.19
C GLY A 368 -10.67 -19.18 -7.55
N ALA A 369 -11.47 -18.95 -8.59
CA ALA A 369 -11.07 -19.27 -9.95
C ALA A 369 -10.00 -18.30 -10.45
N ILE A 370 -9.03 -18.82 -11.21
CA ILE A 370 -8.02 -18.00 -11.88
C ILE A 370 -8.31 -18.05 -13.38
N ASN A 371 -8.54 -16.88 -13.98
CA ASN A 371 -8.75 -16.71 -15.40
C ASN A 371 -7.66 -15.80 -15.96
N ILE A 372 -6.85 -16.31 -16.88
CA ILE A 372 -5.74 -15.59 -17.48
C ILE A 372 -5.91 -15.60 -19.00
N LEU A 373 -5.89 -14.41 -19.60
CA LEU A 373 -5.86 -14.21 -21.04
C LEU A 373 -4.49 -13.64 -21.44
N ILE A 374 -3.67 -14.46 -22.10
CA ILE A 374 -2.30 -14.13 -22.53
C ILE A 374 -2.12 -14.33 -24.04
N PRO A 375 -1.16 -13.68 -24.71
CA PRO A 375 -0.97 -13.85 -26.15
C PRO A 375 -0.54 -15.29 -26.51
N GLU A 376 -1.06 -15.85 -27.61
CA GLU A 376 -0.68 -17.19 -28.11
C GLU A 376 0.79 -17.26 -28.61
N ARG A 377 1.45 -16.11 -28.76
CA ARG A 377 2.86 -15.98 -29.15
C ARG A 377 3.58 -15.06 -28.19
N GLY A 378 4.79 -15.45 -27.81
CA GLY A 378 5.65 -14.70 -26.90
C GLY A 378 6.91 -15.50 -26.58
N ASP A 379 7.72 -14.94 -25.70
CA ASP A 379 8.94 -15.58 -25.21
C ASP A 379 8.77 -15.88 -23.71
N TYR A 380 8.08 -16.97 -23.40
CA TYR A 380 7.79 -17.35 -22.03
C TYR A 380 7.60 -18.85 -21.82
N SER A 381 7.95 -19.29 -20.61
CA SER A 381 7.58 -20.60 -20.07
C SER A 381 6.30 -20.47 -19.26
N LEU A 382 5.39 -21.44 -19.40
CA LEU A 382 4.14 -21.51 -18.65
C LEU A 382 4.18 -22.72 -17.72
N SER A 383 3.93 -22.48 -16.43
CA SER A 383 3.74 -23.50 -15.42
C SER A 383 2.48 -23.17 -14.62
N GLY A 384 1.40 -23.92 -14.88
CA GLY A 384 0.13 -23.79 -14.18
C GLY A 384 -0.24 -25.06 -13.43
N SER A 385 -0.85 -24.94 -12.25
CA SER A 385 -1.38 -26.09 -11.52
C SER A 385 -2.69 -25.77 -10.82
N SER A 386 -3.61 -26.76 -10.80
CA SER A 386 -4.84 -26.73 -10.00
C SER A 386 -4.93 -27.94 -9.08
N SER A 387 -5.06 -27.71 -7.77
CA SER A 387 -5.13 -28.81 -6.78
C SER A 387 -6.46 -29.57 -6.84
N TYR A 388 -7.60 -28.86 -6.81
CA TYR A 388 -8.93 -29.48 -6.70
C TYR A 388 -9.85 -29.18 -7.88
N GLY A 389 -9.72 -28.01 -8.53
CA GLY A 389 -10.54 -27.62 -9.67
C GLY A 389 -10.17 -28.30 -10.99
N ASP A 390 -10.85 -27.85 -12.04
CA ASP A 390 -10.54 -28.22 -13.43
C ASP A 390 -9.51 -27.24 -14.02
N LEU A 391 -8.63 -27.77 -14.89
CA LEU A 391 -7.66 -26.97 -15.63
C LEU A 391 -8.02 -26.99 -17.11
N GLN A 392 -8.33 -25.83 -17.67
CA GLN A 392 -8.67 -25.65 -19.08
C GLN A 392 -7.73 -24.65 -19.74
N THR A 393 -7.44 -24.90 -21.02
CA THR A 393 -6.61 -24.02 -21.85
C THR A 393 -6.96 -24.23 -23.32
N ASP A 394 -6.97 -23.15 -24.10
CA ASP A 394 -6.99 -23.19 -25.56
C ASP A 394 -5.60 -22.95 -26.22
N LEU A 395 -4.56 -22.80 -25.40
CA LEU A 395 -3.17 -22.68 -25.84
C LEU A 395 -2.61 -24.03 -26.34
N PRO A 396 -1.58 -24.05 -27.19
CA PRO A 396 -1.00 -25.27 -27.77
C PRO A 396 -0.18 -26.12 -26.79
N PHE A 397 -0.60 -26.21 -25.52
CA PHE A 397 0.06 -26.96 -24.46
C PHE A 397 -0.78 -28.15 -24.00
N LYS A 398 -0.11 -29.20 -23.51
CA LYS A 398 -0.78 -30.41 -23.03
C LYS A 398 -1.01 -30.31 -21.53
N VAL A 399 -2.26 -30.52 -21.12
CA VAL A 399 -2.63 -30.65 -19.71
C VAL A 399 -2.46 -32.10 -19.28
N LYS A 400 -1.73 -32.35 -18.19
CA LYS A 400 -1.55 -33.68 -17.61
C LYS A 400 -1.63 -33.60 -16.09
N ASN A 401 -2.40 -34.48 -15.46
CA ASN A 401 -2.51 -34.53 -13.99
C ASN A 401 -2.83 -33.17 -13.34
N LYS A 402 -3.70 -32.35 -13.96
CA LYS A 402 -4.05 -31.00 -13.50
C LYS A 402 -2.88 -30.01 -13.43
N THR A 403 -1.80 -30.29 -14.16
CA THR A 403 -0.73 -29.35 -14.43
C THR A 403 -0.68 -29.05 -15.93
N ILE A 404 -0.26 -27.83 -16.24
CA ILE A 404 0.05 -27.37 -17.59
C ILE A 404 1.49 -26.88 -17.59
N GLU A 405 2.28 -27.42 -18.49
CA GLU A 405 3.66 -27.02 -18.71
C GLU A 405 3.88 -26.81 -20.20
N GLY A 406 4.59 -25.76 -20.55
CA GLY A 406 4.85 -25.40 -21.92
C GLY A 406 5.85 -24.28 -22.03
N GLN A 407 6.41 -24.11 -23.22
CA GLN A 407 7.31 -23.02 -23.54
C GLN A 407 7.00 -22.51 -24.94
N LEU A 408 6.96 -21.19 -25.06
CA LEU A 408 6.92 -20.47 -26.33
C LEU A 408 8.20 -19.63 -26.43
N GLY A 409 8.81 -19.60 -27.61
CA GLY A 409 10.10 -18.95 -27.80
C GLY A 409 11.23 -19.63 -27.00
N GLU A 410 12.18 -18.83 -26.54
CA GLU A 410 13.33 -19.27 -25.74
C GLU A 410 13.00 -19.43 -24.25
N GLY A 411 11.82 -19.01 -23.81
CA GLY A 411 11.39 -19.00 -22.42
C GLY A 411 11.99 -17.85 -21.60
N GLU A 412 12.18 -16.66 -22.18
CA GLU A 412 12.79 -15.49 -21.53
C GLU A 412 12.09 -15.11 -20.21
N TYR A 413 10.75 -15.13 -20.19
CA TYR A 413 9.95 -14.86 -19.00
C TYR A 413 9.26 -16.11 -18.45
N THR A 414 8.94 -16.11 -17.16
CA THR A 414 8.22 -17.21 -16.51
C THR A 414 6.79 -16.79 -16.16
N VAL A 415 5.80 -17.58 -16.56
CA VAL A 415 4.40 -17.44 -16.14
C VAL A 415 4.06 -18.58 -15.20
N LYS A 416 4.05 -18.28 -13.91
CA LYS A 416 3.73 -19.24 -12.84
C LYS A 416 2.33 -18.97 -12.29
N VAL A 417 1.49 -20.00 -12.30
CA VAL A 417 0.10 -19.91 -11.84
C VAL A 417 -0.24 -21.09 -10.94
N GLU A 418 -0.64 -20.81 -9.71
CA GLU A 418 -1.00 -21.81 -8.72
C GLU A 418 -2.40 -21.52 -8.16
N GLY A 419 -3.33 -22.45 -8.36
CA GLY A 419 -4.69 -22.34 -7.85
C GLY A 419 -5.14 -23.62 -7.14
N ASN A 420 -6.09 -23.50 -6.23
CA ASN A 420 -6.77 -24.68 -5.68
C ASN A 420 -8.13 -24.95 -6.35
N SER A 421 -8.72 -23.94 -6.99
CA SER A 421 -10.01 -24.02 -7.71
C SER A 421 -9.78 -24.07 -9.23
N ASP A 422 -10.81 -23.78 -10.02
CA ASP A 422 -10.72 -23.82 -11.47
C ASP A 422 -9.68 -22.84 -12.01
N LEU A 423 -8.88 -23.33 -12.96
CA LEU A 423 -7.81 -22.58 -13.61
C LEU A 423 -8.03 -22.60 -15.11
N THR A 424 -8.26 -21.42 -15.68
CA THR A 424 -8.42 -21.21 -17.11
C THR A 424 -7.30 -20.31 -17.61
N ILE A 425 -6.51 -20.80 -18.56
CA ILE A 425 -5.44 -20.03 -19.21
C ILE A 425 -5.67 -20.09 -20.72
N ASP A 426 -6.25 -19.04 -21.28
CA ASP A 426 -6.63 -18.98 -22.68
C ASP A 426 -5.88 -17.88 -23.43
N ARG A 427 -5.91 -17.96 -24.75
CA ARG A 427 -5.38 -16.93 -25.64
C ARG A 427 -6.20 -15.65 -25.51
N ASN A 428 -5.52 -14.51 -25.50
CA ASN A 428 -6.19 -13.22 -25.57
C ASN A 428 -6.70 -12.96 -27.00
N PRO A 429 -8.02 -12.92 -27.25
CA PRO A 429 -8.59 -12.74 -28.59
C PRO A 429 -8.29 -11.35 -29.17
N ALA A 430 -7.95 -10.36 -28.33
CA ALA A 430 -7.60 -9.01 -28.78
C ALA A 430 -6.20 -8.93 -29.42
N VAL A 431 -5.40 -9.98 -29.31
CA VAL A 431 -4.11 -10.11 -30.00
C VAL A 431 -4.26 -11.16 -31.11
N PRO A 432 -4.61 -10.75 -32.35
CA PRO A 432 -4.87 -11.71 -33.41
C PRO A 432 -3.61 -12.50 -33.78
N PRO A 433 -3.73 -13.80 -34.08
CA PRO A 433 -2.63 -14.56 -34.65
C PRO A 433 -2.28 -13.96 -36.02
N VAL A 434 -1.04 -13.52 -36.22
CA VAL A 434 -0.58 -13.11 -37.56
C VAL A 434 -0.73 -14.32 -38.48
N GLY A 435 -1.62 -14.17 -39.47
CA GLY A 435 -2.12 -15.25 -40.32
C GLY A 435 -3.41 -14.95 -41.10
N THR A 436 -4.11 -13.84 -40.85
CA THR A 436 -5.07 -13.27 -41.81
C THR A 436 -4.44 -12.04 -42.46
N ASN A 437 -3.77 -12.23 -43.60
CA ASN A 437 -3.66 -11.17 -44.58
C ASN A 437 -5.08 -10.72 -44.92
N SER A 438 -5.47 -9.55 -44.43
CA SER A 438 -6.47 -8.75 -45.09
C SER A 438 -5.74 -7.62 -45.81
N LEU A 439 -5.98 -7.55 -47.13
CA LEU A 439 -5.59 -6.52 -48.10
C LEU A 439 -4.30 -6.84 -48.87
N ASP A 440 -4.43 -7.65 -49.91
CA ASP A 440 -3.73 -7.37 -51.17
C ASP A 440 -4.27 -6.04 -51.72
N PRO A 441 -3.41 -5.05 -52.03
CA PRO A 441 -3.75 -3.94 -52.90
C PRO A 441 -3.19 -4.23 -54.30
N GLU A 442 -3.63 -5.31 -54.93
CA GLU A 442 -3.43 -5.57 -56.36
C GLU A 442 -4.73 -6.13 -56.93
N ASP A 443 -5.74 -5.26 -57.02
CA ASP A 443 -6.80 -5.40 -58.02
C ASP A 443 -7.37 -3.99 -58.29
N THR A 444 -6.55 -3.18 -58.94
CA THR A 444 -7.01 -2.00 -59.68
C THR A 444 -6.10 -1.87 -60.89
N ASP A 445 -6.74 -1.78 -62.06
CA ASP A 445 -6.17 -1.68 -63.41
C ASP A 445 -5.65 -2.98 -64.04
N ASP A 446 -6.60 -3.79 -64.51
CA ASP A 446 -6.43 -4.52 -65.77
C ASP A 446 -7.76 -4.49 -66.56
N ASN A 447 -8.10 -3.32 -67.11
CA ASN A 447 -9.09 -3.21 -68.19
C ASN A 447 -9.04 -1.92 -69.02
N LEU A 448 -7.85 -1.32 -69.17
CA LEU A 448 -7.60 -0.25 -70.12
C LEU A 448 -6.20 -0.41 -70.69
N GLU A 449 -6.07 -1.21 -71.76
CA GLU A 449 -5.13 -1.06 -72.88
C GLU A 449 -4.87 -2.42 -73.56
N GLN A 450 -5.84 -2.86 -74.36
CA GLN A 450 -5.50 -3.58 -75.60
C GLN A 450 -6.29 -2.95 -76.74
N MET A 451 -5.58 -2.80 -77.86
CA MET A 451 -6.04 -2.32 -79.17
C MET A 451 -5.85 -0.81 -79.43
N SER A 452 -4.59 -0.37 -79.41
CA SER A 452 -4.11 0.62 -80.38
C SER A 452 -3.05 -0.04 -81.26
N GLU A 453 -3.49 -0.70 -82.33
CA GLU A 453 -2.75 -0.85 -83.59
C GLU A 453 -3.66 -1.58 -84.59
N ASP A 454 -4.48 -0.82 -85.30
CA ASP A 454 -4.76 -1.15 -86.69
C ASP A 454 -4.89 0.16 -87.47
N GLY A 455 -4.11 0.25 -88.55
CA GLY A 455 -3.93 1.45 -89.34
C GLY A 455 -5.12 1.80 -90.23
N GLN A 456 -5.12 3.06 -90.65
CA GLN A 456 -5.61 3.57 -91.94
C GLN A 456 -7.01 3.10 -92.41
N ASN A 457 -8.02 3.99 -92.38
CA ASN A 457 -8.54 4.60 -93.62
C ASN A 457 -9.66 5.65 -93.38
N SER A 458 -9.49 6.79 -94.08
CA SER A 458 -10.48 7.52 -94.87
C SER A 458 -11.83 8.05 -94.32
N GLN A 459 -12.05 9.34 -94.65
CA GLN A 459 -13.31 10.09 -94.89
C GLN A 459 -14.02 10.64 -93.64
N ASP A 460 -13.97 11.96 -93.37
CA ASP A 460 -14.57 13.10 -94.09
C ASP A 460 -16.09 13.23 -93.86
N GLN A 461 -16.52 14.48 -93.68
CA GLN A 461 -17.90 15.02 -93.65
C GLN A 461 -18.54 15.42 -92.31
N THR A 462 -18.34 16.70 -91.98
CA THR A 462 -19.35 17.78 -91.84
C THR A 462 -20.57 17.65 -90.93
N SER A 463 -20.77 18.69 -90.10
CA SER A 463 -21.98 19.56 -89.94
C SER A 463 -22.28 19.81 -88.45
N GLU A 464 -22.06 21.03 -87.92
CA GLU A 464 -23.09 22.07 -87.66
C GLU A 464 -24.32 21.53 -86.87
N VAL A 465 -24.45 21.80 -85.55
CA VAL A 465 -25.13 22.96 -84.89
C VAL A 465 -26.67 22.95 -85.09
N PRO A 466 -27.54 23.37 -84.13
CA PRO A 466 -27.30 24.01 -82.83
C PRO A 466 -27.74 23.24 -81.58
#